data_AF-A0A078I6Z9-F1
#
_entry.id   AF-A0A078I6Z9-F1
#
_cell.length_a   1.000
_cell.length_b   1.000
_cell.length_c   1.000
_cell.angle_alpha   90.00
_cell.angle_beta   90.00
_cell.angle_gamma   90.00
#
_symmetry.space_group_name_H-M   'P 1'
#
loop_
_entity.id
_entity.type
_entity.pdbx_description
1 polymer ?
#
loop_
_entity_poly.entity_id
_entity_poly.type
_entity_poly.pdbx_seq_one_letter_code
_entity_poly.pdbx_strand_id
1 'polypeptide(L)'
;MAVVPLQTKHTLRRITNNIPTSYRPSLLRLRFTCSVTTTTKSRPTRENLVIVNPPLSRDTALQSTWSHRLWVSAGCTTVFVSFAKSITGGFGSNLWLEPALAGFAGYILADLGSGAYHWATDNYGDKSTPLVGTHVQDSLDHHECPWTITERQFANNLHFMARGTTLMVLPLDLAFDDHVFHGFVSTFAFCVLFCQQFHVWAHGTKSELPPLVVALQDIGLIVSRERHVEHHRAPYNKNYCVVSGVWNKVLDESKFFEALEMVVYLKLGVKPRSWTNPNSEWREETEISKC
;
A
#
# COMPACT_ATOMS: atom_id res chain seq x y z
N MET A 1 56.66 18.49 -23.48
CA MET A 1 57.22 18.93 -22.18
C MET A 1 56.50 20.20 -21.75
N ALA A 2 56.22 20.31 -20.46
CA ALA A 2 55.73 21.48 -19.70
C ALA A 2 54.25 21.92 -19.85
N VAL A 3 53.53 21.63 -18.77
CA VAL A 3 52.24 22.18 -18.30
C VAL A 3 52.47 23.56 -17.68
N VAL A 4 51.56 24.54 -17.86
CA VAL A 4 51.11 25.50 -16.82
C VAL A 4 49.67 25.98 -17.16
N PRO A 5 48.77 26.13 -16.16
CA PRO A 5 47.31 26.09 -16.34
C PRO A 5 46.62 27.48 -16.31
N LEU A 6 45.42 27.52 -16.90
CA LEU A 6 44.51 28.66 -16.91
C LEU A 6 43.77 28.76 -15.56
N GLN A 7 43.92 29.89 -14.87
CA GLN A 7 43.19 30.21 -13.63
C GLN A 7 41.77 30.71 -13.94
N THR A 8 40.75 29.97 -13.51
CA THR A 8 39.37 30.45 -13.39
C THR A 8 39.10 30.93 -11.96
N LYS A 9 38.88 32.24 -11.80
CA LYS A 9 38.37 32.86 -10.57
C LYS A 9 36.85 32.67 -10.50
N HIS A 10 36.37 31.75 -9.69
CA HIS A 10 35.02 31.80 -9.14
C HIS A 10 35.04 31.39 -7.66
N THR A 11 34.83 32.38 -6.79
CA THR A 11 34.81 32.27 -5.34
C THR A 11 33.48 31.71 -4.88
N LEU A 12 33.52 30.56 -4.22
CA LEU A 12 32.40 29.95 -3.49
C LEU A 12 31.98 30.81 -2.29
N ARG A 13 30.71 31.19 -2.23
CA ARG A 13 30.12 31.94 -1.11
C ARG A 13 29.65 30.97 -0.03
N ARG A 14 30.32 31.01 1.12
CA ARG A 14 29.95 30.33 2.37
C ARG A 14 28.81 31.12 3.04
N ILE A 15 27.64 30.53 3.18
CA ILE A 15 26.54 31.11 3.97
C ILE A 15 26.65 30.52 5.39
N THR A 16 27.12 31.33 6.33
CA THR A 16 27.11 31.04 7.77
C THR A 16 25.85 31.59 8.41
N ASN A 17 25.15 30.74 9.16
CA ASN A 17 23.98 31.05 9.96
C ASN A 17 24.34 32.02 11.09
N ASN A 18 23.65 33.17 11.16
CA ASN A 18 23.69 34.08 12.30
C ASN A 18 22.34 34.02 13.03
N ILE A 19 22.34 33.40 14.21
CA ILE A 19 21.25 33.43 15.19
C ILE A 19 21.55 34.58 16.18
N PRO A 20 20.64 35.54 16.38
CA PRO A 20 20.69 36.43 17.54
C PRO A 20 19.78 35.88 18.65
N THR A 21 20.40 35.38 19.71
CA THR A 21 19.80 35.16 21.04
C THR A 21 19.53 36.50 21.71
N SER A 22 18.27 36.80 22.03
CA SER A 22 17.82 37.39 23.31
C SER A 22 16.39 37.93 23.19
N TYR A 23 15.43 37.32 23.90
CA TYR A 23 14.24 38.04 24.36
C TYR A 23 13.73 37.39 25.66
N ARG A 24 13.83 38.15 26.76
CA ARG A 24 13.14 37.87 28.03
C ARG A 24 11.65 38.19 27.85
N PRO A 25 10.71 37.36 28.32
CA PRO A 25 9.33 37.81 28.50
C PRO A 25 9.20 38.56 29.83
N SER A 26 8.86 39.84 29.76
CA SER A 26 8.40 40.63 30.90
C SER A 26 6.98 40.21 31.28
N LEU A 27 6.78 39.83 32.55
CA LEU A 27 5.48 39.51 33.13
C LEU A 27 4.60 40.78 33.24
N LEU A 28 3.77 41.04 32.24
CA LEU A 28 2.66 41.99 32.34
C LEU A 28 1.49 41.30 33.05
N ARG A 29 1.31 41.61 34.34
CA ARG A 29 0.10 41.27 35.11
C ARG A 29 -1.06 42.11 34.60
N LEU A 30 -1.92 41.54 33.75
CA LEU A 30 -3.25 42.10 33.51
C LEU A 30 -4.16 41.76 34.71
N ARG A 31 -4.54 42.78 35.49
CA ARG A 31 -5.61 42.66 36.50
C ARG A 31 -6.95 42.75 35.77
N PHE A 32 -7.68 41.64 35.70
CA PHE A 32 -9.10 41.68 35.38
C PHE A 32 -9.89 41.92 36.67
N THR A 33 -10.52 43.08 36.79
CA THR A 33 -11.54 43.36 37.79
C THR A 33 -12.87 42.79 37.32
N CYS A 34 -13.38 41.78 38.02
CA CYS A 34 -14.70 41.21 37.78
C CYS A 34 -15.72 41.94 38.68
N SER A 35 -16.61 42.74 38.10
CA SER A 35 -17.77 43.28 38.80
C SER A 35 -18.82 42.18 38.96
N VAL A 36 -19.22 41.92 40.21
CA VAL A 36 -20.28 40.97 40.56
C VAL A 36 -21.63 41.67 40.40
N THR A 37 -22.39 41.30 39.39
CA THR A 37 -23.82 41.65 39.28
C THR A 37 -24.64 40.47 39.79
N THR A 38 -25.26 40.62 40.96
CA THR A 38 -26.24 39.69 41.50
C THR A 38 -27.50 39.74 40.63
N THR A 39 -27.73 38.71 39.82
CA THR A 39 -29.02 38.44 39.19
C THR A 39 -29.57 37.11 39.69
N THR A 40 -30.83 37.17 40.07
CA THR A 40 -31.65 36.12 40.69
C THR A 40 -31.72 34.88 39.82
N LYS A 41 -31.34 33.72 40.38
CA LYS A 41 -31.47 32.40 39.74
C LYS A 41 -32.94 32.05 39.51
N SER A 42 -33.41 32.12 38.27
CA SER A 42 -34.44 31.20 37.78
C SER A 42 -33.73 29.89 37.37
N ARG A 43 -34.29 28.77 37.79
CA ARG A 43 -33.74 27.43 37.57
C ARG A 43 -34.12 27.00 36.14
N PRO A 44 -33.17 26.83 35.20
CA PRO A 44 -33.51 26.21 33.93
C PRO A 44 -33.65 24.71 34.16
N THR A 45 -34.76 24.16 33.68
CA THR A 45 -35.03 22.73 33.63
C THR A 45 -33.88 22.05 32.90
N ARG A 46 -33.28 21.05 33.54
CA ARG A 46 -32.19 20.24 32.97
C ARG A 46 -32.80 19.40 31.84
N GLU A 47 -32.83 19.94 30.62
CA GLU A 47 -33.00 19.11 29.44
C GLU A 47 -31.81 18.17 29.39
N ASN A 48 -32.09 16.87 29.41
CA ASN A 48 -31.08 15.86 29.20
C ASN A 48 -30.53 16.08 27.78
N LEU A 49 -29.33 16.63 27.68
CA LEU A 49 -28.46 16.47 26.53
C LEU A 49 -28.26 14.96 26.36
N VAL A 50 -29.14 14.36 25.57
CA VAL A 50 -28.89 13.06 24.96
C VAL A 50 -27.66 13.31 24.11
N ILE A 51 -26.52 12.84 24.60
CA ILE A 51 -25.38 12.55 23.73
C ILE A 51 -25.93 11.49 22.80
N VAL A 52 -26.43 11.93 21.65
CA VAL A 52 -26.62 11.07 20.50
C VAL A 52 -25.19 10.70 20.13
N ASN A 53 -24.72 9.59 20.70
CA ASN A 53 -23.58 8.91 20.12
C ASN A 53 -23.94 8.78 18.64
N PRO A 54 -23.12 9.31 17.70
CA PRO A 54 -23.34 9.01 16.30
C PRO A 54 -23.49 7.49 16.21
N PRO A 55 -24.43 6.97 15.40
CA PRO A 55 -24.54 5.53 15.25
C PRO A 55 -23.13 5.03 14.96
N LEU A 56 -22.62 4.16 15.83
CA LEU A 56 -21.40 3.43 15.56
C LEU A 56 -21.70 2.73 14.25
N SER A 57 -21.25 3.30 13.13
CA SER A 57 -21.37 2.69 11.83
C SER A 57 -20.52 1.44 11.93
N ARG A 58 -21.14 0.35 12.39
CA ARG A 58 -20.62 -1.00 12.21
C ARG A 58 -20.74 -1.23 10.74
N ASP A 59 -19.81 -0.66 9.99
CA ASP A 59 -19.71 -0.96 8.59
C ASP A 59 -19.21 -2.40 8.52
N THR A 60 -20.19 -3.30 8.41
CA THR A 60 -19.96 -4.74 8.29
C THR A 60 -19.10 -5.06 7.08
N ALA A 61 -19.00 -4.15 6.09
CA ALA A 61 -18.20 -4.32 4.90
C ALA A 61 -16.68 -4.35 5.19
N LEU A 62 -16.21 -3.69 6.25
CA LEU A 62 -14.79 -3.66 6.62
C LEU A 62 -14.38 -4.83 7.54
N GLN A 63 -15.36 -5.54 8.11
CA GLN A 63 -15.12 -6.64 9.05
C GLN A 63 -14.78 -7.96 8.34
N SER A 64 -13.93 -8.77 8.98
CA SER A 64 -13.59 -10.11 8.51
C SER A 64 -14.66 -11.12 8.89
N THR A 65 -15.26 -11.74 7.87
CA THR A 65 -16.17 -12.88 8.06
C THR A 65 -15.39 -14.17 8.37
N TRP A 66 -16.09 -15.22 8.81
CA TRP A 66 -15.50 -16.54 8.94
C TRP A 66 -15.00 -17.10 7.61
N SER A 67 -15.70 -16.83 6.50
CA SER A 67 -15.25 -17.20 5.16
C SER A 67 -13.91 -16.55 4.82
N HIS A 68 -13.73 -15.26 5.12
CA HIS A 68 -12.45 -14.57 4.91
C HIS A 68 -11.32 -15.24 5.67
N ARG A 69 -11.57 -15.53 6.96
CA ARG A 69 -10.58 -16.19 7.84
C ARG A 69 -10.23 -17.59 7.36
N LEU A 70 -11.22 -18.36 6.90
CA LEU A 70 -11.00 -19.70 6.35
C LEU A 70 -10.13 -19.66 5.09
N TRP A 71 -10.39 -18.74 4.16
CA TRP A 71 -9.56 -18.60 2.95
C TRP A 71 -8.13 -18.20 3.27
N VAL A 72 -7.94 -17.26 4.21
CA VAL A 72 -6.60 -16.87 4.66
C VAL A 72 -5.88 -18.05 5.32
N SER A 73 -6.54 -18.79 6.22
CA SER A 73 -5.96 -19.98 6.84
C SER A 73 -5.60 -21.05 5.82
N ALA A 74 -6.47 -21.31 4.84
CA ALA A 74 -6.21 -22.27 3.77
C ALA A 74 -5.02 -21.85 2.89
N GLY A 75 -4.99 -20.59 2.47
CA GLY A 75 -3.89 -20.05 1.66
C GLY A 75 -2.56 -20.12 2.39
N CYS A 76 -2.51 -19.65 3.65
CA CYS A 76 -1.32 -19.76 4.49
C CYS A 76 -0.88 -21.21 4.70
N THR A 77 -1.83 -22.14 4.83
CA THR A 77 -1.51 -23.57 4.99
C THR A 77 -0.83 -24.12 3.73
N THR A 78 -1.36 -23.83 2.53
CA THR A 78 -0.72 -24.26 1.27
C THR A 78 0.67 -23.67 1.08
N VAL A 79 0.84 -22.37 1.34
CA VAL A 79 2.16 -21.72 1.31
C VAL A 79 3.13 -22.37 2.30
N PHE A 80 2.66 -22.68 3.51
CA PHE A 80 3.47 -23.34 4.52
C PHE A 80 3.88 -24.77 4.12
N VAL A 81 2.98 -25.53 3.50
CA VAL A 81 3.29 -26.88 2.97
C VAL A 81 4.36 -26.79 1.89
N SER A 82 4.20 -25.91 0.89
CA SER A 82 5.23 -25.68 -0.13
C SER A 82 6.56 -25.26 0.51
N PHE A 83 6.53 -24.34 1.47
CA PHE A 83 7.75 -23.91 2.17
C PHE A 83 8.43 -25.08 2.90
N ALA A 84 7.64 -25.87 3.63
CA ALA A 84 8.14 -27.04 4.35
C ALA A 84 8.79 -28.06 3.40
N LYS A 85 8.17 -28.35 2.25
CA LYS A 85 8.77 -29.22 1.20
C LYS A 85 10.10 -28.69 0.68
N SER A 86 10.18 -27.38 0.44
CA SER A 86 11.42 -26.74 -0.02
C SER A 86 12.54 -26.91 1.01
N ILE A 87 12.23 -26.63 2.28
CA ILE A 87 13.17 -26.73 3.39
C ILE A 87 13.60 -28.19 3.62
N THR A 88 12.66 -29.12 3.81
CA THR A 88 13.00 -30.52 4.09
C THR A 88 13.80 -31.16 2.96
N GLY A 89 13.46 -30.87 1.71
CA GLY A 89 14.22 -31.36 0.55
C GLY A 89 15.61 -30.73 0.44
N GLY A 90 15.74 -29.42 0.68
CA GLY A 90 17.05 -28.74 0.66
C GLY A 90 18.00 -29.23 1.75
N PHE A 91 17.48 -29.47 2.97
CA PHE A 91 18.24 -30.10 4.05
C PHE A 91 18.62 -31.55 3.70
N GLY A 92 17.69 -32.33 3.13
CA GLY A 92 17.93 -33.73 2.76
C GLY A 92 18.96 -33.90 1.64
N SER A 93 19.04 -32.94 0.70
CA SER A 93 19.96 -32.96 -0.43
C SER A 93 21.30 -32.28 -0.16
N ASN A 94 21.42 -31.49 0.92
CA ASN A 94 22.50 -30.52 1.14
C ASN A 94 22.63 -29.46 0.03
N LEU A 95 21.58 -29.24 -0.77
CA LEU A 95 21.53 -28.25 -1.85
C LEU A 95 20.57 -27.11 -1.50
N TRP A 96 21.05 -26.17 -0.68
CA TRP A 96 20.22 -25.09 -0.14
C TRP A 96 20.21 -23.86 -1.03
N LEU A 97 21.23 -23.75 -1.89
CA LEU A 97 21.40 -22.60 -2.78
C LEU A 97 20.34 -22.58 -3.88
N GLU A 98 20.06 -23.72 -4.49
CA GLU A 98 19.08 -23.84 -5.58
C GLU A 98 17.66 -23.41 -5.16
N PRO A 99 17.05 -23.94 -4.07
CA PRO A 99 15.74 -23.49 -3.62
C PRO A 99 15.75 -22.03 -3.16
N ALA A 100 16.86 -21.51 -2.62
CA ALA A 100 16.98 -20.11 -2.26
C ALA A 100 16.99 -19.17 -3.49
N LEU A 101 17.73 -19.55 -4.55
CA LEU A 101 17.73 -18.81 -5.82
C LEU A 101 16.36 -18.89 -6.50
N ALA A 102 15.70 -20.04 -6.45
CA ALA A 102 14.35 -20.21 -6.94
C ALA A 102 13.35 -19.34 -6.17
N GLY A 103 13.46 -19.28 -4.83
CA GLY A 103 12.67 -18.38 -4.00
C GLY A 103 12.90 -16.91 -4.33
N PHE A 104 14.16 -16.49 -4.54
CA PHE A 104 14.49 -15.14 -4.99
C PHE A 104 13.85 -14.81 -6.35
N ALA A 105 13.89 -15.74 -7.31
CA ALA A 105 13.18 -15.58 -8.58
C ALA A 105 11.66 -15.47 -8.37
N GLY A 106 11.10 -16.25 -7.44
CA GLY A 106 9.69 -16.17 -7.04
C GLY A 106 9.32 -14.79 -6.50
N TYR A 107 10.14 -14.22 -5.62
CA TYR A 107 9.96 -12.86 -5.10
C TYR A 107 9.98 -11.79 -6.21
N ILE A 108 10.97 -11.83 -7.11
CA ILE A 108 11.09 -10.88 -8.22
C ILE A 108 9.90 -10.98 -9.17
N LEU A 109 9.44 -12.19 -9.50
CA LEU A 109 8.29 -12.38 -10.37
C LEU A 109 6.95 -12.07 -9.68
N ALA A 110 6.84 -12.25 -8.36
CA ALA A 110 5.64 -11.86 -7.62
C ALA A 110 5.46 -10.34 -7.61
N ASP A 111 6.55 -9.56 -7.50
CA ASP A 111 6.49 -8.11 -7.60
C ASP A 111 6.01 -7.66 -8.99
N LEU A 112 6.57 -8.24 -10.06
CA LEU A 112 6.10 -7.99 -11.44
C LEU A 112 4.62 -8.32 -11.62
N GLY A 113 4.21 -9.51 -11.16
CA GLY A 113 2.83 -9.98 -11.22
C GLY A 113 1.86 -9.06 -10.45
N SER A 114 2.28 -8.55 -9.29
CA SER A 114 1.49 -7.59 -8.51
C SER A 114 1.25 -6.31 -9.29
N GLY A 115 2.25 -5.79 -10.00
CA GLY A 115 2.10 -4.60 -10.83
C GLY A 115 1.17 -4.82 -12.01
N ALA A 116 1.31 -5.94 -12.71
CA ALA A 116 0.42 -6.27 -13.83
C ALA A 116 -1.04 -6.42 -13.40
N TYR A 117 -1.28 -7.07 -12.26
CA TYR A 117 -2.63 -7.22 -11.71
C TYR A 117 -3.19 -5.87 -11.25
N HIS A 118 -2.41 -5.06 -10.52
CA HIS A 118 -2.83 -3.75 -10.03
C HIS A 118 -3.15 -2.78 -11.18
N TRP A 119 -2.27 -2.70 -12.18
CA TRP A 119 -2.54 -1.94 -13.41
C TRP A 119 -3.85 -2.36 -14.07
N ALA A 120 -4.11 -3.67 -14.16
CA ALA A 120 -5.33 -4.17 -14.80
C ALA A 120 -6.59 -3.79 -14.02
N THR A 121 -6.59 -3.92 -12.68
CA THR A 121 -7.74 -3.56 -11.85
C THR A 121 -8.02 -2.06 -11.84
N ASP A 122 -6.97 -1.25 -11.82
CA ASP A 122 -7.08 0.21 -11.79
C ASP A 122 -7.58 0.79 -13.10
N ASN A 123 -7.36 0.09 -14.22
CA ASN A 123 -7.69 0.60 -15.55
C ASN A 123 -8.89 -0.06 -16.22
N TYR A 124 -9.26 -1.29 -15.87
CA TYR A 124 -10.28 -2.05 -16.60
C TYR A 124 -11.32 -2.73 -15.70
N GLY A 125 -12.44 -3.10 -16.31
CA GLY A 125 -13.55 -3.78 -15.65
C GLY A 125 -14.49 -2.85 -14.88
N ASP A 126 -15.31 -3.45 -14.03
CA ASP A 126 -16.12 -2.83 -12.99
C ASP A 126 -16.59 -3.94 -12.02
N LYS A 127 -17.50 -3.61 -11.09
CA LYS A 127 -18.08 -4.57 -10.13
C LYS A 127 -18.73 -5.80 -10.77
N SER A 128 -19.17 -5.72 -12.02
CA SER A 128 -19.77 -6.83 -12.76
C SER A 128 -18.75 -7.76 -13.45
N THR A 129 -17.46 -7.40 -13.44
CA THR A 129 -16.40 -8.23 -14.04
C THR A 129 -16.41 -9.64 -13.45
N PRO A 130 -16.50 -10.70 -14.27
CA PRO A 130 -16.50 -12.06 -13.76
C PRO A 130 -15.27 -12.35 -12.89
N LEU A 131 -15.48 -13.06 -11.79
CA LEU A 131 -14.48 -13.50 -10.81
C LEU A 131 -13.76 -12.39 -10.02
N VAL A 132 -13.46 -11.25 -10.63
CA VAL A 132 -12.61 -10.19 -10.05
C VAL A 132 -13.35 -8.88 -9.77
N GLY A 133 -14.62 -8.75 -10.15
CA GLY A 133 -15.36 -7.48 -10.10
C GLY A 133 -15.39 -6.81 -8.73
N THR A 134 -15.57 -7.58 -7.65
CA THR A 134 -15.48 -7.03 -6.28
C THR A 134 -14.09 -6.46 -5.99
N HIS A 135 -13.02 -7.11 -6.45
CA HIS A 135 -11.65 -6.64 -6.24
C HIS A 135 -11.31 -5.43 -7.13
N VAL A 136 -11.86 -5.36 -8.34
CA VAL A 136 -11.79 -4.16 -9.19
C VAL A 136 -12.44 -2.99 -8.47
N GLN A 137 -13.65 -3.17 -7.93
CA GLN A 137 -14.33 -2.12 -7.17
C GLN A 137 -13.56 -1.73 -5.91
N ASP A 138 -13.06 -2.70 -5.13
CA ASP A 138 -12.24 -2.41 -3.94
C ASP A 138 -10.97 -1.60 -4.29
N SER A 139 -10.35 -1.82 -5.47
CA SER A 139 -9.21 -1.02 -5.96
C SER A 139 -9.61 0.42 -6.26
N LEU A 140 -10.75 0.60 -6.93
CA LEU A 140 -11.28 1.93 -7.28
C LEU A 140 -11.67 2.73 -6.03
N ASP A 141 -12.42 2.11 -5.11
CA ASP A 141 -12.82 2.71 -3.85
C ASP A 141 -11.58 3.12 -3.01
N HIS A 142 -10.51 2.33 -3.09
CA HIS A 142 -9.23 2.64 -2.49
C HIS A 142 -8.54 3.85 -3.14
N HIS A 143 -8.54 3.98 -4.46
CA HIS A 143 -7.94 5.13 -5.15
C HIS A 143 -8.70 6.43 -4.86
N GLU A 144 -10.02 6.34 -4.71
CA GLU A 144 -10.86 7.48 -4.30
C GLU A 144 -10.64 7.82 -2.82
N CYS A 145 -10.63 6.81 -1.95
CA CYS A 145 -10.58 6.96 -0.50
C CYS A 145 -9.47 6.04 0.09
N PRO A 146 -8.18 6.47 0.10
CA PRO A 146 -7.04 5.60 0.40
C PRO A 146 -7.07 4.90 1.75
N TRP A 147 -7.72 5.48 2.76
CA TRP A 147 -7.83 4.91 4.11
C TRP A 147 -8.71 3.65 4.18
N THR A 148 -9.53 3.37 3.17
CA THR A 148 -10.43 2.20 3.17
C THR A 148 -9.65 0.88 3.29
N ILE A 149 -8.46 0.80 2.66
CA ILE A 149 -7.61 -0.39 2.74
C ILE A 149 -7.00 -0.57 4.13
N THR A 150 -6.69 0.52 4.85
CA THR A 150 -6.09 0.49 6.18
C THR A 150 -7.11 0.19 7.29
N GLU A 151 -8.37 0.58 7.10
CA GLU A 151 -9.47 0.32 8.04
C GLU A 151 -10.08 -1.08 7.89
N ARG A 152 -9.94 -1.69 6.70
CA ARG A 152 -10.40 -3.05 6.44
C ARG A 152 -9.58 -4.06 7.25
N GLN A 153 -10.27 -5.00 7.91
CA GLN A 153 -9.59 -6.01 8.73
C GLN A 153 -8.72 -6.94 7.89
N PHE A 154 -7.61 -7.41 8.47
CA PHE A 154 -6.61 -8.29 7.85
C PHE A 154 -7.18 -9.39 6.93
N ALA A 155 -8.07 -10.25 7.45
CA ALA A 155 -8.56 -11.35 6.61
C ALA A 155 -9.48 -10.87 5.49
N ASN A 156 -10.22 -9.78 5.71
CA ASN A 156 -11.02 -9.15 4.65
C ASN A 156 -10.12 -8.55 3.55
N ASN A 157 -8.98 -7.95 3.87
CA ASN A 157 -8.02 -7.51 2.85
C ASN A 157 -7.41 -8.66 2.05
N LEU A 158 -7.11 -9.79 2.70
CA LEU A 158 -6.30 -10.85 2.09
C LEU A 158 -7.10 -11.99 1.45
N HIS A 159 -8.37 -12.19 1.83
CA HIS A 159 -9.11 -13.41 1.48
C HIS A 159 -9.18 -13.69 -0.03
N PHE A 160 -9.27 -12.64 -0.87
CA PHE A 160 -9.32 -12.80 -2.31
C PHE A 160 -8.01 -13.42 -2.84
N MET A 161 -6.87 -12.84 -2.47
CA MET A 161 -5.55 -13.36 -2.83
C MET A 161 -5.29 -14.73 -2.20
N ALA A 162 -5.74 -14.94 -0.95
CA ALA A 162 -5.60 -16.22 -0.27
C ALA A 162 -6.43 -17.35 -0.91
N ARG A 163 -7.63 -17.03 -1.42
CA ARG A 163 -8.44 -17.98 -2.19
C ARG A 163 -7.75 -18.36 -3.50
N GLY A 164 -7.29 -17.37 -4.27
CA GLY A 164 -6.52 -17.62 -5.49
C GLY A 164 -5.27 -18.46 -5.22
N THR A 165 -4.52 -18.11 -4.17
CA THR A 165 -3.34 -18.85 -3.71
C THR A 165 -3.69 -20.29 -3.36
N THR A 166 -4.74 -20.53 -2.58
CA THR A 166 -5.16 -21.89 -2.20
C THR A 166 -5.47 -22.74 -3.44
N LEU A 167 -6.27 -22.19 -4.37
CA LEU A 167 -6.71 -22.92 -5.56
C LEU A 167 -5.57 -23.23 -6.53
N MET A 168 -4.52 -22.39 -6.56
CA MET A 168 -3.37 -22.58 -7.43
C MET A 168 -2.27 -23.43 -6.77
N VAL A 169 -1.97 -23.22 -5.49
CA VAL A 169 -0.83 -23.87 -4.81
C VAL A 169 -1.18 -25.28 -4.33
N LEU A 170 -2.40 -25.51 -3.84
CA LEU A 170 -2.81 -26.85 -3.37
C LEU A 170 -2.57 -27.96 -4.42
N PRO A 171 -3.02 -27.85 -5.69
CA PRO A 171 -2.73 -28.90 -6.68
C PRO A 171 -1.23 -29.03 -6.97
N LEU A 172 -0.44 -27.96 -6.89
CA LEU A 172 1.01 -28.02 -7.07
C LEU A 172 1.69 -28.77 -5.91
N ASP A 173 1.27 -28.50 -4.67
CA ASP A 173 1.71 -29.22 -3.48
C ASP A 173 1.39 -30.71 -3.54
N LEU A 174 0.29 -31.10 -4.20
CA LEU A 174 -0.07 -32.50 -4.34
C LEU A 174 0.64 -33.19 -5.52
N ALA A 175 0.94 -32.44 -6.59
CA ALA A 175 1.46 -33.01 -7.83
C ALA A 175 2.99 -33.07 -7.89
N PHE A 176 3.70 -32.17 -7.19
CA PHE A 176 5.15 -32.05 -7.26
C PHE A 176 5.80 -32.30 -5.90
N ASP A 177 7.03 -32.82 -5.92
CA ASP A 177 7.85 -33.05 -4.71
C ASP A 177 9.28 -32.53 -4.90
N ASP A 178 9.47 -31.59 -5.83
CA ASP A 178 10.75 -30.97 -6.10
C ASP A 178 10.98 -29.74 -5.20
N HIS A 179 12.06 -29.76 -4.43
CA HIS A 179 12.32 -28.75 -3.40
C HIS A 179 12.72 -27.39 -3.96
N VAL A 180 13.31 -27.35 -5.17
CA VAL A 180 13.66 -26.12 -5.88
C VAL A 180 12.39 -25.44 -6.40
N PHE A 181 11.52 -26.21 -7.05
CA PHE A 181 10.18 -25.79 -7.47
C PHE A 181 9.38 -25.24 -6.29
N HIS A 182 9.35 -25.96 -5.16
CA HIS A 182 8.67 -25.50 -3.96
C HIS A 182 9.32 -24.27 -3.30
N GLY A 183 10.62 -24.03 -3.53
CA GLY A 183 11.29 -22.79 -3.15
C GLY A 183 10.71 -21.60 -3.91
N PHE A 184 10.58 -21.72 -5.23
CA PHE A 184 9.91 -20.72 -6.07
C PHE A 184 8.44 -20.53 -5.67
N VAL A 185 7.66 -21.61 -5.63
CA VAL A 185 6.20 -21.57 -5.38
C VAL A 185 5.91 -20.96 -4.02
N SER A 186 6.63 -21.36 -2.97
CA SER A 186 6.37 -20.84 -1.62
C SER A 186 6.63 -19.35 -1.51
N THR A 187 7.75 -18.84 -2.02
CA THR A 187 8.05 -17.39 -1.97
C THR A 187 7.12 -16.59 -2.87
N PHE A 188 6.87 -17.05 -4.10
CA PHE A 188 5.95 -16.37 -5.02
C PHE A 188 4.54 -16.28 -4.41
N ALA A 189 4.00 -17.39 -3.92
CA ALA A 189 2.68 -17.47 -3.34
C ALA A 189 2.57 -16.68 -2.02
N PHE A 190 3.61 -16.68 -1.19
CA PHE A 190 3.68 -15.82 -0.01
C PHE A 190 3.55 -14.35 -0.40
N CYS A 191 4.34 -13.88 -1.37
CA CYS A 191 4.29 -12.50 -1.81
C CYS A 191 2.93 -12.12 -2.43
N VAL A 192 2.32 -13.00 -3.24
CA VAL A 192 0.99 -12.76 -3.82
C VAL A 192 -0.11 -12.73 -2.74
N LEU A 193 -0.08 -13.64 -1.77
CA LEU A 193 -1.07 -13.66 -0.69
C LEU A 193 -0.97 -12.39 0.17
N PHE A 194 0.25 -11.99 0.54
CA PHE A 194 0.51 -10.88 1.46
C PHE A 194 0.71 -9.52 0.78
N CYS A 195 0.65 -9.41 -0.55
CA CYS A 195 0.84 -8.12 -1.24
C CYS A 195 -0.15 -7.06 -0.78
N GLN A 196 -1.40 -7.45 -0.48
CA GLN A 196 -2.40 -6.54 0.09
C GLN A 196 -1.99 -6.03 1.47
N GLN A 197 -1.31 -6.84 2.29
CA GLN A 197 -0.80 -6.38 3.58
C GLN A 197 0.40 -5.44 3.42
N PHE A 198 1.27 -5.70 2.45
CA PHE A 198 2.38 -4.79 2.12
C PHE A 198 1.85 -3.44 1.63
N HIS A 199 0.81 -3.47 0.80
CA HIS A 199 0.08 -2.30 0.34
C HIS A 199 -0.55 -1.52 1.51
N VAL A 200 -1.24 -2.18 2.44
CA VAL A 200 -1.75 -1.55 3.68
C VAL A 200 -0.64 -0.83 4.45
N TRP A 201 0.52 -1.47 4.62
CA TRP A 201 1.65 -0.85 5.31
C TRP A 201 2.27 0.31 4.53
N ALA A 202 2.13 0.36 3.20
CA ALA A 202 2.55 1.50 2.39
C ALA A 202 1.64 2.73 2.55
N HIS A 203 0.47 2.61 3.17
CA HIS A 203 -0.36 3.78 3.53
C HIS A 203 -0.06 4.31 4.93
N GLY A 204 0.56 3.51 5.80
CA GLY A 204 0.88 3.90 7.19
C GLY A 204 2.05 4.89 7.31
N THR A 205 2.03 5.74 8.34
CA THR A 205 3.23 6.48 8.76
C THR A 205 4.22 5.56 9.47
N LYS A 206 5.52 5.90 9.48
CA LYS A 206 6.53 5.14 10.21
C LYS A 206 6.22 4.96 11.70
N SER A 207 5.51 5.92 12.32
CA SER A 207 5.11 5.86 13.73
C SER A 207 3.96 4.89 14.02
N GLU A 208 3.15 4.56 13.01
CA GLU A 208 2.00 3.65 13.14
C GLU A 208 2.37 2.19 12.86
N LEU A 209 3.52 1.97 12.22
CA LEU A 209 3.95 0.64 11.77
C LEU A 209 4.87 -0.04 12.79
N PRO A 210 4.83 -1.38 12.89
CA PRO A 210 5.79 -2.13 13.68
C PRO A 210 7.23 -1.83 13.22
N PRO A 211 8.23 -1.76 14.13
CA PRO A 211 9.61 -1.45 13.76
C PRO A 211 10.20 -2.36 12.70
N LEU A 212 9.82 -3.65 12.70
CA LEU A 212 10.26 -4.60 11.68
C LEU A 212 9.71 -4.25 10.29
N VAL A 213 8.45 -3.82 10.18
CA VAL A 213 7.84 -3.41 8.91
C VAL A 213 8.57 -2.18 8.36
N VAL A 214 8.84 -1.19 9.22
CA VAL A 214 9.62 0.01 8.84
C VAL A 214 11.01 -0.38 8.36
N ALA A 215 11.71 -1.28 9.06
CA ALA A 215 13.02 -1.75 8.65
C ALA A 215 12.98 -2.45 7.27
N LEU A 216 11.97 -3.28 7.02
CA LEU A 216 11.79 -3.95 5.73
C LEU A 216 11.48 -2.97 4.59
N GLN A 217 10.70 -1.91 4.85
CA GLN A 217 10.45 -0.82 3.90
C GLN A 217 11.72 -0.03 3.62
N ASP A 218 12.50 0.31 4.65
CA ASP A 218 13.72 1.13 4.53
C ASP A 218 14.82 0.42 3.73
N ILE A 219 14.94 -0.90 3.84
CA ILE A 219 15.87 -1.69 3.01
C ILE A 219 15.29 -2.09 1.64
N GLY A 220 14.02 -1.76 1.38
CA GLY A 220 13.35 -2.02 0.10
C GLY A 220 12.92 -3.47 -0.13
N LEU A 221 12.77 -4.27 0.92
CA LEU A 221 12.22 -5.64 0.81
C LEU A 221 10.69 -5.66 0.68
N ILE A 222 10.02 -4.61 1.17
CA ILE A 222 8.61 -4.38 0.91
C ILE A 222 8.37 -2.93 0.50
N VAL A 223 7.29 -2.67 -0.21
CA VAL A 223 6.98 -1.35 -0.75
C VAL A 223 6.82 -0.32 0.38
N SER A 224 7.48 0.83 0.23
CA SER A 224 7.41 1.93 1.19
C SER A 224 6.31 2.92 0.84
N ARG A 225 5.88 3.71 1.83
CA ARG A 225 4.91 4.79 1.62
C ARG A 225 5.39 5.82 0.61
N GLU A 226 6.66 6.21 0.70
CA GLU A 226 7.24 7.22 -0.20
C GLU A 226 7.19 6.78 -1.66
N ARG A 227 7.35 5.48 -1.92
CA ARG A 227 7.24 4.93 -3.29
C ARG A 227 5.78 4.82 -3.73
N HIS A 228 4.91 4.28 -2.87
CA HIS A 228 3.53 4.01 -3.25
C HIS A 228 2.68 5.28 -3.37
N VAL A 229 2.94 6.35 -2.61
CA VAL A 229 2.17 7.60 -2.72
C VAL A 229 2.30 8.25 -4.12
N GLU A 230 3.36 7.95 -4.86
CA GLU A 230 3.50 8.44 -6.23
C GLU A 230 2.52 7.80 -7.20
N HIS A 231 2.05 6.59 -6.93
CA HIS A 231 1.03 5.91 -7.71
C HIS A 231 -0.33 6.62 -7.57
N HIS A 232 -0.64 7.12 -6.37
CA HIS A 232 -1.85 7.89 -6.05
C HIS A 232 -1.85 9.34 -6.58
N ARG A 233 -0.91 9.70 -7.45
CA ARG A 233 -0.82 11.04 -8.03
C ARG A 233 -1.13 10.99 -9.52
N ALA A 234 -1.84 12.01 -9.99
CA ALA A 234 -2.04 12.23 -11.41
C ALA A 234 -0.69 12.15 -12.18
N PRO A 235 -0.64 11.45 -13.33
CA PRO A 235 -1.78 10.92 -14.08
C PRO A 235 -2.18 9.46 -13.76
N TYR A 236 -1.87 8.94 -12.57
CA TYR A 236 -2.31 7.61 -12.07
C TYR A 236 -1.84 6.43 -12.95
N ASN A 237 -0.66 6.55 -13.55
CA ASN A 237 -0.17 5.62 -14.57
C ASN A 237 1.19 4.98 -14.25
N LYS A 238 1.63 5.02 -12.98
CA LYS A 238 2.98 4.58 -12.57
C LYS A 238 3.00 3.87 -11.23
N ASN A 239 4.13 3.23 -10.90
CA ASN A 239 4.40 2.61 -9.60
C ASN A 239 3.37 1.53 -9.17
N TYR A 240 2.92 0.68 -10.09
CA TYR A 240 1.88 -0.33 -9.84
C TYR A 240 2.32 -1.51 -8.94
N CYS A 241 3.60 -1.88 -8.90
CA CYS A 241 4.06 -3.02 -8.10
C CYS A 241 4.02 -2.72 -6.59
N VAL A 242 3.39 -3.61 -5.83
CA VAL A 242 3.08 -3.44 -4.40
C VAL A 242 3.72 -4.51 -3.50
N VAL A 243 4.57 -5.40 -4.01
CA VAL A 243 5.35 -6.29 -3.14
C VAL A 243 6.53 -5.50 -2.56
N SER A 244 7.47 -5.10 -3.42
CA SER A 244 8.64 -4.28 -3.08
C SER A 244 8.78 -3.04 -3.97
N GLY A 245 8.15 -3.06 -5.14
CA GLY A 245 8.28 -2.03 -6.15
C GLY A 245 9.61 -2.09 -6.92
N VAL A 246 10.33 -3.23 -6.88
CA VAL A 246 11.62 -3.38 -7.58
C VAL A 246 11.46 -3.22 -9.10
N TRP A 247 10.30 -3.61 -9.65
CA TRP A 247 10.02 -3.46 -11.08
C TRP A 247 9.55 -2.07 -11.50
N ASN A 248 9.03 -1.25 -10.58
CA ASN A 248 8.36 0.01 -10.91
C ASN A 248 9.22 0.91 -11.79
N LYS A 249 10.48 1.16 -11.39
CA LYS A 249 11.38 2.02 -12.17
C LYS A 249 11.53 1.53 -13.61
N VAL A 250 11.74 0.22 -13.81
CA VAL A 250 11.95 -0.36 -15.13
C VAL A 250 10.67 -0.29 -15.98
N LEU A 251 9.52 -0.60 -15.38
CA LEU A 251 8.22 -0.57 -16.07
C LEU A 251 7.82 0.88 -16.44
N ASP A 252 8.03 1.82 -15.53
CA ASP A 252 7.70 3.23 -15.73
C ASP A 252 8.64 3.90 -16.77
N GLU A 253 9.96 3.68 -16.68
CA GLU A 253 10.92 4.25 -17.66
C GLU A 253 10.73 3.67 -19.07
N SER A 254 10.32 2.40 -19.17
CA SER A 254 10.03 1.75 -20.44
C SER A 254 8.63 2.03 -20.99
N LYS A 255 7.76 2.70 -20.21
CA LYS A 255 6.33 2.92 -20.52
C LYS A 255 5.60 1.61 -20.85
N PHE A 256 5.95 0.54 -20.14
CA PHE A 256 5.48 -0.80 -20.45
C PHE A 256 3.95 -0.89 -20.40
N PHE A 257 3.34 -0.31 -19.36
CA PHE A 257 1.90 -0.34 -19.19
C PHE A 257 1.17 0.57 -20.18
N GLU A 258 1.69 1.75 -20.48
CA GLU A 258 1.10 2.62 -21.51
C GLU A 258 1.16 1.98 -22.91
N ALA A 259 2.24 1.25 -23.22
CA ALA A 259 2.30 0.45 -24.44
C ALA A 259 1.23 -0.66 -24.45
N LEU A 260 1.00 -1.32 -23.32
CA LEU A 260 -0.03 -2.35 -23.18
C LEU A 260 -1.45 -1.76 -23.29
N GLU A 261 -1.68 -0.58 -22.72
CA GLU A 261 -2.92 0.19 -22.86
C GLU A 261 -3.22 0.50 -24.33
N MET A 262 -2.21 0.93 -25.10
CA MET A 262 -2.35 1.15 -26.54
C MET A 262 -2.71 -0.14 -27.28
N VAL A 263 -2.13 -1.28 -26.91
CA VAL A 263 -2.50 -2.58 -27.51
C VAL A 263 -3.95 -2.94 -27.20
N VAL A 264 -4.38 -2.81 -25.94
CA VAL A 264 -5.76 -3.08 -25.52
C VAL A 264 -6.74 -2.16 -26.26
N TYR A 265 -6.43 -0.87 -26.35
CA TYR A 265 -7.27 0.10 -27.06
C TYR A 265 -7.37 -0.22 -28.56
N LEU A 266 -6.24 -0.48 -29.23
CA LEU A 266 -6.23 -0.78 -30.66
C LEU A 266 -6.90 -2.11 -31.02
N LYS A 267 -6.89 -3.09 -30.10
CA LYS A 267 -7.49 -4.42 -30.34
C LYS A 267 -8.95 -4.52 -29.91
N LEU A 268 -9.31 -3.86 -28.81
CA LEU A 268 -10.63 -4.03 -28.16
C LEU A 268 -11.45 -2.73 -28.12
N GLY A 269 -10.87 -1.58 -28.45
CA GLY A 269 -11.54 -0.28 -28.37
C GLY A 269 -11.74 0.25 -26.94
N VAL A 270 -11.23 -0.45 -25.93
CA VAL A 270 -11.40 -0.11 -24.51
C VAL A 270 -10.28 0.82 -24.07
N LYS A 271 -10.64 1.99 -23.54
CA LYS A 271 -9.69 2.95 -22.97
C LYS A 271 -9.43 2.62 -21.50
N PRO A 272 -8.17 2.71 -21.02
CA PRO A 272 -7.88 2.64 -19.59
C PRO A 272 -8.42 3.87 -18.86
N ARG A 273 -8.71 3.74 -17.56
CA ARG A 273 -9.15 4.87 -16.72
C ARG A 273 -8.05 5.90 -16.51
N SER A 274 -6.78 5.51 -16.51
CA SER A 274 -5.62 6.41 -16.43
C SER A 274 -5.61 7.51 -17.50
N TRP A 275 -6.31 7.32 -18.63
CA TRP A 275 -6.40 8.34 -19.70
C TRP A 275 -7.47 9.41 -19.43
N THR A 276 -8.33 9.23 -18.44
CA THR A 276 -9.35 10.23 -18.10
C THR A 276 -8.71 11.35 -17.26
N ASN A 277 -8.86 12.60 -17.73
CA ASN A 277 -8.33 13.74 -16.99
C ASN A 277 -9.07 13.91 -15.65
N PRO A 278 -8.37 14.21 -14.54
CA PRO A 278 -9.00 14.50 -13.25
C PRO A 278 -9.87 15.76 -13.21
N ASN A 279 -10.13 16.45 -14.34
CA ASN A 279 -10.69 17.81 -14.35
C ASN A 279 -12.08 17.96 -14.99
N SER A 280 -12.90 16.91 -15.16
CA SER A 280 -14.30 17.12 -15.55
C SER A 280 -15.30 17.10 -14.39
N GLU A 281 -15.01 16.45 -13.25
CA GLU A 281 -15.99 16.34 -12.14
C GLU A 281 -15.41 16.35 -10.72
N TRP A 282 -14.08 16.33 -10.53
CA TRP A 282 -13.49 16.38 -9.19
C TRP A 282 -13.50 17.81 -8.65
N ARG A 283 -14.62 18.19 -8.03
CA ARG A 283 -14.61 19.32 -7.10
C ARG A 283 -13.71 18.92 -5.94
N GLU A 284 -12.64 19.67 -5.72
CA GLU A 284 -12.04 19.81 -4.41
C GLU A 284 -13.13 20.34 -3.46
N GLU A 285 -13.93 19.44 -2.88
CA GLU A 285 -14.55 19.72 -1.61
C GLU A 285 -13.43 19.71 -0.58
N THR A 286 -12.89 20.89 -0.32
CA THR A 286 -12.19 21.22 0.92
C THR A 286 -13.16 21.14 2.09
N GLU A 287 -13.64 19.94 2.38
CA GLU A 287 -14.12 19.53 3.68
C GLU A 287 -13.66 18.09 3.85
N ILE A 288 -13.36 17.70 5.08
CA ILE A 288 -13.26 16.29 5.45
C ILE A 288 -14.69 15.75 5.38
N SER A 289 -15.27 15.71 4.18
CA SER A 289 -16.39 14.86 3.89
C SER A 289 -15.76 13.47 3.83
N LYS A 290 -16.11 12.66 4.81
CA LYS A 290 -15.92 11.24 4.69
C LYS A 290 -16.58 10.83 3.37
N CYS A 291 -15.81 10.23 2.46
CA CYS A 291 -16.32 8.97 1.94
C CYS A 291 -16.71 8.10 3.16
#